data_AF-A0A7Y1XP89-F1
#
_entry.id   AF-A0A7Y1XP89-F1
#
_cell.length_a   1.000
_cell.length_b   1.000
_cell.length_c   1.000
_cell.angle_alpha   90.00
_cell.angle_beta   90.00
_cell.angle_gamma   90.00
#
_symmetry.space_group_name_H-M   'P 1'
#
loop_
_entity.id
_entity.type
_entity.pdbx_description
1 polymer ?
#
loop_
_entity_poly.entity_id
_entity_poly.type
_entity_poly.pdbx_seq_one_letter_code
_entity_poly.pdbx_strand_id
1 'polypeptide(L)' 'MKSTFYIVIILIFSMISITSAQVQQDRDKEPGTYSDRITDTNGQPLSGISVRVRGKGTSTTTNSNGEFTIKAE' A
#
# COMPACT_ATOMS: atom_id res chain seq x y z
N MET A 1 11.49 29.84 40.01
CA MET A 1 11.95 30.20 38.65
C MET A 1 12.71 29.06 37.95
N LYS A 2 13.67 28.38 38.60
CA LYS A 2 14.40 27.24 38.00
C LYS A 2 13.52 25.98 37.83
N SER A 3 12.65 25.67 38.79
CA SER A 3 11.76 24.50 38.72
C SER A 3 10.65 24.62 37.66
N THR A 4 10.04 25.80 37.53
CA THR A 4 9.08 26.11 36.47
C THR A 4 9.70 26.03 35.07
N PHE A 5 11.00 26.30 34.94
CA PHE A 5 11.74 26.16 33.70
C PHE A 5 11.90 24.69 33.27
N TYR A 6 12.19 23.78 34.21
CA TYR A 6 12.27 22.34 33.91
C TYR A 6 10.91 21.72 33.55
N ILE A 7 9.82 22.18 34.18
CA ILE A 7 8.46 21.69 33.86
C ILE A 7 8.06 22.07 32.43
N VAL A 8 8.41 23.29 31.97
CA VAL A 8 8.14 23.74 30.59
C VAL A 8 8.98 22.95 29.57
N ILE A 9 10.23 22.62 29.91
CA ILE A 9 11.10 21.79 29.06
C ILE A 9 10.55 20.36 28.90
N ILE A 10 10.05 19.75 29.98
CA ILE A 10 9.48 18.40 29.96
C ILE A 10 8.15 18.37 29.17
N LEU A 11 7.31 19.41 29.29
CA LEU A 11 6.08 19.55 28.50
C LEU A 11 6.33 19.71 26.99
N ILE A 12 7.38 20.44 26.60
CA ILE A 12 7.78 20.59 25.20
C ILE A 12 8.29 19.25 24.63
N PHE A 13 9.01 18.46 25.42
CA PHE A 13 9.57 17.19 24.98
C PHE A 13 8.51 16.10 24.74
N SER A 14 7.37 16.14 25.46
CA SER A 14 6.29 15.14 25.28
C SER A 14 5.48 15.33 24.01
N MET A 15 5.46 16.54 23.42
CA MET A 15 4.71 16.87 22.19
C MET A 15 5.41 16.42 20.90
N ILE A 16 6.67 16.00 20.96
CA ILE A 16 7.46 15.62 19.77
C ILE A 16 7.11 14.22 19.24
N SER A 17 6.34 13.41 19.98
CA SER A 17 6.09 11.99 19.65
C SER A 17 4.84 11.70 18.80
N ILE A 18 4.14 12.71 18.25
CA ILE A 18 2.83 12.49 17.57
C ILE A 18 2.91 12.55 16.03
N THR A 19 4.05 12.85 15.42
CA THR A 19 4.11 12.88 13.94
C THR A 19 4.53 11.52 13.36
N SER A 20 3.64 11.01 12.49
CA SER A 20 3.76 9.91 11.54
C SER A 20 3.62 8.47 12.06
N ALA A 21 2.43 8.15 12.60
CA ALA A 21 1.79 6.89 12.21
C ALA A 21 0.85 7.21 11.04
N GLN A 22 0.97 6.46 9.94
CA GLN A 22 0.04 6.43 8.79
C GLN A 22 0.20 7.48 7.69
N VAL A 23 1.34 7.51 6.98
CA VAL A 23 1.33 7.81 5.52
C VAL A 23 2.46 7.01 4.85
N GLN A 24 2.32 5.68 4.80
CA GLN A 24 3.24 4.83 4.05
C GLN A 24 2.47 3.66 3.42
N GLN A 25 1.62 3.93 2.44
CA GLN A 25 1.05 2.87 1.59
C GLN A 25 0.89 3.24 0.11
N ASP A 26 1.43 4.37 -0.34
CA ASP A 26 1.23 4.83 -1.73
C ASP A 26 2.52 5.02 -2.54
N ARG A 27 3.70 4.65 -2.02
CA ARG A 27 4.99 4.93 -2.70
C ARG A 27 5.56 3.80 -3.56
N ASP A 28 4.95 2.62 -3.58
CA ASP A 28 5.47 1.47 -4.34
C ASP A 28 4.62 1.09 -5.57
N LYS A 29 3.60 1.89 -5.93
CA LYS A 29 2.97 1.74 -7.24
C LYS A 29 3.88 2.38 -8.28
N GLU A 30 4.74 1.57 -8.91
CA GLU A 30 5.42 1.97 -10.13
C GLU A 30 4.39 2.62 -11.07
N PRO A 31 4.67 3.82 -11.63
CA PRO A 31 3.75 4.48 -12.54
C PRO A 31 3.29 3.49 -13.62
N GLY A 32 1.98 3.40 -13.83
CA GLY A 32 1.44 2.52 -14.85
C GLY A 32 1.39 1.04 -14.48
N THR A 33 1.62 0.63 -13.23
CA THR A 33 1.35 -0.74 -12.76
C THR A 33 0.01 -0.84 -12.04
N TYR A 34 -0.73 -1.92 -12.32
CA TYR A 34 -1.99 -2.26 -11.67
C TYR A 34 -1.86 -3.64 -11.02
N SER A 35 -2.23 -3.75 -9.75
CA SER A 35 -2.18 -4.99 -8.98
C SER A 35 -3.52 -5.24 -8.32
N ASP A 36 -4.01 -6.49 -8.41
CA ASP A 36 -5.31 -6.89 -7.87
C ASP A 36 -5.41 -8.41 -7.70
N ARG A 37 -6.52 -8.90 -7.14
CA ARG A 37 -6.78 -10.32 -6.87
C ARG A 37 -8.11 -10.77 -7.47
N ILE A 38 -8.09 -11.92 -8.16
CA ILE A 38 -9.27 -12.52 -8.78
C ILE A 38 -9.77 -13.66 -7.89
N THR A 39 -11.07 -13.61 -7.53
CA THR A 39 -11.75 -14.64 -6.74
C THR A 39 -13.05 -15.11 -7.40
N ASP A 40 -13.53 -16.29 -7.00
CA ASP A 40 -14.89 -16.75 -7.32
C ASP A 40 -15.96 -16.03 -6.46
N THR A 41 -17.22 -16.43 -6.61
CA THR A 41 -18.35 -15.87 -5.84
C THR A 41 -18.31 -16.20 -4.35
N ASN A 42 -17.51 -17.19 -3.94
CA ASN A 42 -17.33 -17.60 -2.55
C ASN A 42 -16.08 -16.94 -1.92
N GLY A 43 -15.34 -16.12 -2.69
CA GLY A 43 -14.10 -15.49 -2.26
C GLY A 43 -12.86 -16.38 -2.38
N GLN A 44 -12.96 -17.55 -3.03
CA GLN A 44 -11.80 -18.43 -3.26
C GLN A 44 -10.92 -17.86 -4.39
N PRO A 45 -9.58 -17.86 -4.22
CA PRO A 45 -8.67 -17.32 -5.22
C PRO A 45 -8.65 -18.16 -6.50
N LEU A 46 -8.60 -17.49 -7.66
CA LEU A 46 -8.52 -18.15 -8.96
C LEU A 46 -7.11 -18.03 -9.55
N SER A 47 -6.39 -19.15 -9.58
CA SER A 47 -5.06 -19.26 -10.18
C SER A 47 -5.10 -19.56 -11.67
N GLY A 48 -4.10 -19.10 -12.43
CA GLY A 48 -3.98 -19.41 -13.85
C GLY A 48 -4.89 -18.59 -14.76
N ILE A 49 -5.51 -17.52 -14.26
CA ILE A 49 -6.37 -16.64 -15.05
C ILE A 49 -5.51 -15.66 -15.84
N SER A 50 -5.75 -15.58 -17.15
CA SER A 50 -5.11 -14.60 -18.01
C SER A 50 -5.78 -13.23 -17.89
N VAL A 51 -4.98 -12.20 -17.59
CA VAL A 51 -5.42 -10.80 -17.53
C VAL A 51 -4.70 -10.03 -18.63
N ARG A 52 -5.45 -9.25 -19.42
CA ARG A 52 -4.92 -8.48 -20.55
C ARG A 52 -5.40 -7.04 -20.52
N VAL A 53 -4.52 -6.12 -20.91
CA VAL A 53 -4.90 -4.72 -21.14
C VAL A 53 -5.51 -4.59 -22.53
N ARG A 54 -6.77 -4.15 -22.60
CA ARG A 54 -7.48 -3.96 -23.87
C ARG A 54 -6.73 -2.97 -24.75
N GLY A 55 -6.59 -3.30 -26.04
CA GLY A 55 -5.87 -2.46 -27.00
C GLY A 55 -4.34 -2.57 -26.93
N LYS A 56 -3.79 -3.39 -26.01
CA LYS A 56 -2.34 -3.62 -25.88
C LYS A 56 -1.98 -5.10 -26.01
N GLY A 57 -0.69 -5.37 -26.20
CA GLY A 57 -0.11 -6.71 -26.19
C GLY A 57 0.22 -7.23 -24.78
N THR A 58 0.14 -6.39 -23.75
CA THR A 58 0.50 -6.75 -22.38
C THR A 58 -0.54 -7.67 -21.74
N SER A 59 -0.07 -8.79 -21.21
CA SER A 59 -0.87 -9.73 -20.41
C SER A 59 -0.06 -10.29 -19.25
N THR A 60 -0.75 -10.73 -18.21
CA THR A 60 -0.18 -11.46 -17.07
C THR A 60 -1.08 -12.63 -16.69
N THR A 61 -0.63 -13.47 -15.77
CA THR A 61 -1.40 -14.60 -15.24
C THR A 61 -1.45 -14.53 -13.73
N THR A 62 -2.59 -14.86 -13.12
CA THR A 62 -2.73 -14.90 -11.66
C THR A 62 -1.91 -16.02 -11.01
N ASN A 63 -1.31 -15.73 -9.86
CA ASN A 63 -0.57 -16.71 -9.05
C ASN A 63 -1.50 -17.67 -8.28
N SER A 64 -0.96 -18.51 -7.39
CA SER A 64 -1.76 -19.44 -6.56
C SER A 64 -2.74 -18.76 -5.61
N ASN A 65 -2.48 -17.50 -5.25
CA ASN A 65 -3.34 -16.69 -4.39
C ASN A 65 -4.35 -15.85 -5.20
N GLY A 66 -4.42 -16.05 -6.52
CA GLY A 66 -5.28 -15.29 -7.43
C GLY A 66 -4.80 -13.87 -7.70
N GLU A 67 -3.59 -13.50 -7.24
CA GLU A 67 -3.05 -12.15 -7.38
C GLU A 67 -2.35 -11.98 -8.73
N PHE A 68 -2.42 -10.77 -9.27
CA PHE A 68 -1.65 -10.38 -10.44
C PHE A 68 -1.13 -8.96 -10.32
N THR A 69 -0.05 -8.69 -11.06
CA THR A 69 0.44 -7.34 -11.34
C THR A 69 0.65 -7.21 -12.85
N ILE A 70 0.18 -6.11 -13.43
CA ILE A 70 0.27 -5.84 -14.87
C ILE A 70 0.63 -4.38 -15.14
N LYS A 71 1.45 -4.16 -16.17
CA LYS A 71 1.73 -2.83 -16.70
C LYS A 71 0.57 -2.36 -17.60
N ALA A 72 -0.16 -1.35 -17.14
CA ALA A 72 -1.33 -0.76 -17.77
C ALA A 72 -1.05 0.54 -18.55
N GLU A 73 0.12 1.17 -18.38
CA GLU A 73 0.56 2.34 -19.16
C GLU A 73 0.94 2.07 -20.61
#